data_AF-E0WBN0-F1
#
_entry.id   AF-E0WBN0-F1
#
_cell.length_a   1.000
_cell.length_b   1.000
_cell.length_c   1.000
_cell.angle_alpha   90.00
_cell.angle_beta   90.00
_cell.angle_gamma   90.00
#
_symmetry.space_group_name_H-M   'P 1'
#
loop_
_entity.id
_entity.type
_entity.pdbx_description
1 polymer ?
#
loop_
_entity_poly.entity_id
_entity_poly.type
_entity_poly.pdbx_seq_one_letter_code
_entity_poly.pdbx_strand_id
1 'polypeptide(L)'
;LRHGEVLQCVLPPVRQAELLEPVEGYEPQVRQISGREFPARPEGLKAKSTDVLSLEDLMDWEGRIRAGVAMSIYLDSAVQIKQLYEGNAMKMIGRTLRGGADTPNHQYYGYVYYGLFTIFGRMMDPYYKYGRTPSVLEVPETMTRDPLFYRILKRMWRVMDGYKNSLVPYTKDELVVQGVKIESMKIDRLTTFFDDF
;
A
#
# COMPACT_ATOMS: atom_id res chain seq x y z
N LEU A 1 9.91 -7.08 -3.31
CA LEU A 1 11.27 -6.50 -3.41
C LEU A 1 11.84 -6.23 -2.01
N ARG A 2 11.40 -5.22 -1.25
CA ARG A 2 12.04 -4.89 0.04
C ARG A 2 11.99 -5.93 1.17
N HIS A 3 11.01 -6.83 1.20
CA HIS A 3 10.93 -7.83 2.28
C HIS A 3 12.10 -8.82 2.26
N GLY A 4 12.56 -9.23 1.08
CA GLY A 4 13.74 -10.10 0.94
C GLY A 4 15.02 -9.40 1.40
N GLU A 5 15.19 -8.12 1.03
CA GLU A 5 16.33 -7.29 1.45
C GLU A 5 16.36 -7.09 2.96
N VAL A 6 15.21 -6.85 3.58
CA VAL A 6 15.07 -6.71 5.04
C VAL A 6 15.52 -7.99 5.76
N LEU A 7 15.11 -9.17 5.27
CA LEU A 7 15.52 -10.45 5.85
C LEU A 7 17.01 -10.73 5.65
N GLN A 8 17.58 -10.36 4.48
CA GLN A 8 19.01 -10.46 4.21
C GLN A 8 19.83 -9.58 5.17
N CYS A 9 19.30 -8.44 5.57
CA CYS A 9 19.90 -7.54 6.55
C CYS A 9 19.56 -7.89 8.01
N VAL A 10 18.93 -9.04 8.28
CA VAL A 10 18.55 -9.51 9.64
C VAL A 10 17.62 -8.51 10.36
N LEU A 11 16.78 -7.81 9.61
CA LEU A 11 15.78 -6.89 10.13
C LEU A 11 14.42 -7.59 10.26
N PRO A 12 13.56 -7.16 11.19
CA PRO A 12 12.22 -7.73 11.33
C PRO A 12 11.37 -7.46 10.08
N PRO A 13 10.39 -8.33 9.77
CA PRO A 13 9.45 -8.10 8.68
C PRO A 13 8.79 -6.71 8.75
N VAL A 14 8.55 -6.12 7.58
CA VAL A 14 7.89 -4.81 7.48
C VAL A 14 6.51 -4.88 8.13
N ARG A 15 6.33 -4.12 9.21
CA ARG A 15 5.05 -3.96 9.90
C ARG A 15 4.13 -3.07 9.06
N GLN A 16 2.82 -3.32 9.11
CA GLN A 16 1.87 -2.43 8.45
C GLN A 16 1.86 -1.04 9.09
N ALA A 17 1.47 -0.03 8.33
CA ALA A 17 1.20 1.29 8.88
C ALA A 17 -0.14 1.24 9.64
N GLU A 18 -0.12 1.66 10.90
CA GLU A 18 -1.34 1.86 11.70
C GLU A 18 -1.63 3.34 11.80
N LEU A 19 -2.89 3.71 11.56
CA LEU A 19 -3.29 5.12 11.48
C LEU A 19 -3.20 5.83 12.85
N LEU A 20 -3.45 5.11 13.94
CA LEU A 20 -3.50 5.70 15.29
C LEU A 20 -2.19 5.53 16.08
N GLU A 21 -1.23 4.80 15.53
CA GLU A 21 0.07 4.56 16.16
C GLU A 21 1.12 5.58 15.69
N PRO A 22 2.15 5.84 16.51
CA PRO A 22 3.29 6.63 16.06
C PRO A 22 4.07 5.93 14.94
N VAL A 23 4.66 6.71 14.03
CA VAL A 23 5.51 6.23 12.94
C VAL A 23 6.98 6.60 13.14
N GLU A 24 7.87 5.89 12.44
CA GLU A 24 9.30 6.14 12.48
C GLU A 24 9.66 7.45 11.75
N GLY A 25 10.72 8.09 12.22
CA GLY A 25 11.29 9.26 11.56
C GLY A 25 12.01 8.90 10.25
N TYR A 26 12.13 9.89 9.36
CA TYR A 26 12.90 9.76 8.12
C TYR A 26 13.39 11.14 7.67
N GLU A 27 14.69 11.23 7.36
CA GLU A 27 15.35 12.43 6.84
C GLU A 27 15.76 12.16 5.37
N PRO A 28 15.08 12.75 4.39
CA PRO A 28 15.35 12.46 2.99
C PRO A 28 16.72 12.93 2.49
N GLN A 29 17.25 14.04 3.01
CA GLN A 29 18.45 14.73 2.50
C GLN A 29 18.39 15.04 0.99
N VAL A 30 17.19 15.34 0.46
CA VAL A 30 16.96 15.65 -0.96
C VAL A 30 16.30 17.02 -1.09
N ARG A 31 16.64 17.74 -2.17
CA ARG A 31 16.03 19.01 -2.57
C ARG A 31 15.16 18.84 -3.80
N GLN A 32 14.09 19.61 -3.85
CA GLN A 32 13.23 19.76 -5.02
C GLN A 32 13.91 20.66 -6.06
N ILE A 33 13.38 20.63 -7.29
CA ILE A 33 13.81 21.53 -8.38
C ILE A 33 13.66 23.01 -7.98
N SER A 34 12.69 23.31 -7.12
CA SER A 34 12.48 24.66 -6.54
C SER A 34 13.60 25.11 -5.59
N GLY A 35 14.57 24.25 -5.26
CA GLY A 35 15.63 24.50 -4.29
C GLY A 35 15.21 24.29 -2.83
N ARG A 36 13.92 24.07 -2.56
CA ARG A 36 13.40 23.75 -1.21
C ARG A 36 13.66 22.28 -0.86
N GLU A 37 13.99 22.02 0.40
CA GLU A 37 14.22 20.66 0.90
C GLU A 37 12.91 19.90 1.10
N PHE A 38 12.93 18.59 0.85
CA PHE A 38 11.85 17.74 1.33
C PHE A 38 11.84 17.73 2.86
N PRO A 39 10.67 17.86 3.52
CA PRO A 39 10.61 17.93 4.96
C PRO A 39 11.01 16.60 5.60
N ALA A 40 11.85 16.67 6.63
CA ALA A 40 12.15 15.55 7.51
C ALA A 40 10.93 15.23 8.38
N ARG A 41 10.66 13.95 8.60
CA ARG A 41 9.68 13.46 9.57
C ARG A 41 10.42 13.08 10.86
N PRO A 42 10.16 13.73 12.01
CA PRO A 42 10.67 13.28 13.30
C PRO A 42 9.94 12.01 13.74
N GLU A 43 10.58 11.27 14.62
CA GLU A 43 10.01 10.05 15.20
C GLU A 43 8.83 10.36 16.12
N GLY A 44 7.89 9.43 16.22
CA GLY A 44 6.80 9.51 17.20
C GLY A 44 5.56 10.29 16.74
N LEU A 45 5.56 10.81 15.51
CA LEU A 45 4.38 11.47 14.96
C LEU A 45 3.26 10.48 14.69
N LYS A 46 2.02 10.92 14.94
CA LYS A 46 0.79 10.16 14.65
C LYS A 46 0.06 10.79 13.49
N ALA A 47 -0.67 9.98 12.73
CA ALA A 47 -1.49 10.48 11.64
C ALA A 47 -2.59 11.38 12.20
N LYS A 48 -2.92 12.44 11.44
CA LYS A 48 -3.97 13.39 11.78
C LYS A 48 -4.74 13.75 10.53
N SER A 49 -5.96 14.23 10.71
CA SER A 49 -6.69 14.89 9.63
C SER A 49 -5.87 16.03 9.04
N THR A 50 -6.05 16.23 7.74
CA THR A 50 -5.41 17.27 6.95
C THR A 50 -6.44 18.32 6.52
N ASP A 51 -5.98 19.38 5.87
CA ASP A 51 -6.81 20.38 5.20
C ASP A 51 -7.72 19.79 4.11
N VAL A 52 -7.29 18.71 3.46
CA VAL A 52 -8.00 18.10 2.32
C VAL A 52 -8.76 16.82 2.65
N LEU A 53 -8.37 16.12 3.72
CA LEU A 53 -8.91 14.79 4.05
C LEU A 53 -8.96 14.57 5.56
N SER A 54 -10.13 14.16 6.05
CA SER A 54 -10.30 13.69 7.42
C SER A 54 -9.71 12.30 7.60
N LEU A 55 -9.04 12.06 8.73
CA LEU A 55 -8.57 10.74 9.11
C LEU A 55 -9.74 9.74 9.28
N GLU A 56 -10.87 10.22 9.78
CA GLU A 56 -12.07 9.41 9.99
C GLU A 56 -12.66 8.92 8.66
N ASP A 57 -12.78 9.81 7.66
CA ASP A 57 -13.26 9.44 6.33
C ASP A 57 -12.39 8.34 5.69
N LEU A 58 -11.06 8.45 5.85
CA LEU A 58 -10.13 7.45 5.35
C LEU A 58 -10.33 6.09 6.05
N MET A 59 -10.52 6.10 7.37
CA MET A 59 -10.78 4.89 8.16
C MET A 59 -12.10 4.23 7.74
N ASP A 60 -13.12 5.04 7.51
CA ASP A 60 -14.43 4.63 7.04
C ASP A 60 -14.37 3.97 5.67
N TRP A 61 -13.70 4.62 4.70
CA TRP A 61 -13.52 4.08 3.37
C TRP A 61 -12.77 2.74 3.39
N GLU A 62 -11.66 2.67 4.11
CA GLU A 62 -10.91 1.43 4.26
C GLU A 62 -11.75 0.33 4.93
N GLY A 63 -12.52 0.68 5.97
CA GLY A 63 -13.42 -0.22 6.67
C GLY A 63 -14.48 -0.82 5.74
N ARG A 64 -15.14 0.01 4.92
CA ARG A 64 -16.13 -0.43 3.92
C ARG A 64 -15.53 -1.39 2.91
N ILE A 65 -14.31 -1.12 2.43
CA ILE A 65 -13.62 -2.02 1.49
C ILE A 65 -13.32 -3.36 2.15
N ARG A 66 -12.77 -3.36 3.37
CA ARG A 66 -12.46 -4.59 4.11
C ARG A 66 -13.73 -5.42 4.38
N ALA A 67 -14.83 -4.78 4.75
CA ALA A 67 -16.11 -5.45 4.96
C ALA A 67 -16.65 -6.09 3.67
N GLY A 68 -16.63 -5.36 2.55
CA GLY A 68 -17.02 -5.91 1.25
C GLY A 68 -16.15 -7.10 0.82
N VAL A 69 -14.83 -7.00 1.01
CA VAL A 69 -13.90 -8.10 0.74
C VAL A 69 -14.20 -9.33 1.59
N ALA A 70 -14.44 -9.16 2.88
CA ALA A 70 -14.80 -10.28 3.78
C ALA A 70 -16.09 -10.99 3.35
N MET A 71 -17.03 -10.25 2.76
CA MET A 71 -18.27 -10.77 2.21
C MET A 71 -18.16 -11.21 0.72
N SER A 72 -16.99 -11.09 0.10
CA SER A 72 -16.78 -11.32 -1.34
C SER A 72 -17.73 -10.52 -2.24
N ILE A 73 -18.01 -9.26 -1.88
CA ILE A 73 -18.87 -8.34 -2.65
C ILE A 73 -18.30 -6.92 -2.75
N TYR A 74 -18.82 -6.15 -3.70
CA TYR A 74 -18.63 -4.70 -3.78
C TYR A 74 -19.91 -4.02 -4.29
N LEU A 75 -20.06 -2.73 -4.04
CA LEU A 75 -21.14 -1.90 -4.55
C LEU A 75 -20.69 -1.16 -5.80
N ASP A 76 -21.49 -1.19 -6.86
CA ASP A 76 -21.27 -0.33 -8.01
C ASP A 76 -21.86 1.08 -7.81
N SER A 77 -21.75 1.92 -8.84
CA SER A 77 -22.22 3.31 -8.81
C SER A 77 -23.75 3.43 -8.76
N ALA A 78 -24.46 2.37 -9.14
CA ALA A 78 -25.91 2.26 -9.03
C ALA A 78 -26.35 1.62 -7.69
N VAL A 79 -25.41 1.48 -6.74
CA VAL A 79 -25.62 0.88 -5.42
C VAL A 79 -26.10 -0.57 -5.51
N GLN A 80 -25.74 -1.27 -6.60
CA GLN A 80 -26.02 -2.68 -6.77
C GLN A 80 -24.90 -3.52 -6.19
N ILE A 81 -25.25 -4.58 -5.48
CA ILE A 81 -24.30 -5.56 -4.97
C ILE A 81 -23.77 -6.39 -6.15
N LYS A 82 -22.44 -6.42 -6.28
CA LYS A 82 -21.71 -7.22 -7.25
C LYS A 82 -20.78 -8.18 -6.52
N GLN A 83 -20.60 -9.37 -7.08
CA GLN A 83 -19.76 -10.40 -6.47
C GLN A 83 -18.29 -10.22 -6.88
N LEU A 84 -17.41 -10.46 -5.90
CA LEU A 84 -15.98 -10.68 -6.11
C LEU A 84 -15.75 -12.18 -6.32
N TYR A 85 -15.20 -12.55 -7.47
CA TYR A 85 -14.80 -13.90 -7.82
C TYR A 85 -13.38 -13.88 -8.38
N GLU A 86 -12.72 -15.04 -8.47
CA GLU A 86 -11.28 -15.11 -8.73
C GLU A 86 -10.83 -14.32 -9.98
N GLY A 87 -11.63 -14.35 -11.05
CA GLY A 87 -11.35 -13.64 -12.29
C GLY A 87 -11.45 -12.11 -12.23
N ASN A 88 -12.21 -11.53 -11.30
CA ASN A 88 -12.37 -10.06 -11.19
C ASN A 88 -11.83 -9.46 -9.89
N ALA A 89 -11.62 -10.26 -8.84
CA ALA A 89 -11.48 -9.76 -7.48
C ALA A 89 -10.26 -8.86 -7.29
N MET A 90 -9.08 -9.28 -7.76
CA MET A 90 -7.86 -8.48 -7.62
C MET A 90 -7.98 -7.14 -8.35
N LYS A 91 -8.54 -7.14 -9.55
CA LYS A 91 -8.77 -5.93 -10.34
C LYS A 91 -9.74 -4.99 -9.64
N MET A 92 -10.84 -5.53 -9.09
CA MET A 92 -11.84 -4.70 -8.44
C MET A 92 -11.38 -4.17 -7.10
N ILE A 93 -10.79 -5.00 -6.24
CA ILE A 93 -10.20 -4.56 -4.97
C ILE A 93 -9.12 -3.50 -5.22
N GLY A 94 -8.25 -3.71 -6.21
CA GLY A 94 -7.23 -2.72 -6.59
C GLY A 94 -7.82 -1.39 -7.05
N ARG A 95 -8.85 -1.41 -7.90
CA ARG A 95 -9.56 -0.19 -8.36
C ARG A 95 -10.21 0.55 -7.20
N THR A 96 -10.88 -0.17 -6.31
CA THR A 96 -11.56 0.41 -5.15
C THR A 96 -10.57 0.99 -4.15
N LEU A 97 -9.46 0.30 -3.84
CA LEU A 97 -8.41 0.79 -2.96
C LEU A 97 -7.70 2.02 -3.54
N ARG A 98 -7.37 1.99 -4.83
CA ARG A 98 -6.70 3.13 -5.47
C ARG A 98 -7.61 4.36 -5.49
N GLY A 99 -8.90 4.16 -5.77
CA GLY A 99 -9.84 5.23 -6.07
C GLY A 99 -9.61 5.81 -7.47
N GLY A 100 -10.08 7.05 -7.66
CA GLY A 100 -10.04 7.77 -8.94
C GLY A 100 -11.26 7.48 -9.83
N ALA A 101 -11.14 7.69 -11.14
CA ALA A 101 -12.25 7.56 -12.09
C ALA A 101 -12.74 6.10 -12.29
N ASP A 102 -11.84 5.13 -12.14
CA ASP A 102 -12.15 3.71 -12.39
C ASP A 102 -12.71 2.96 -11.17
N THR A 103 -12.93 3.66 -10.06
CA THR A 103 -13.50 3.07 -8.86
C THR A 103 -14.97 2.72 -9.10
N PRO A 104 -15.47 1.56 -8.63
CA PRO A 104 -16.86 1.17 -8.87
C PRO A 104 -17.87 2.12 -8.25
N ASN A 105 -17.53 2.77 -7.13
CA ASN A 105 -18.37 3.77 -6.48
C ASN A 105 -17.50 4.77 -5.69
N HIS A 106 -17.23 5.94 -6.29
CA HIS A 106 -16.29 6.91 -5.72
C HIS A 106 -16.81 7.53 -4.43
N GLN A 107 -18.10 7.87 -4.37
CA GLN A 107 -18.71 8.49 -3.21
C GLN A 107 -18.72 7.54 -1.99
N TYR A 108 -18.85 6.24 -2.23
CA TYR A 108 -18.91 5.25 -1.17
C TYR A 108 -17.52 4.81 -0.66
N TYR A 109 -16.57 4.60 -1.58
CA TYR A 109 -15.24 4.03 -1.27
C TYR A 109 -14.09 5.04 -1.23
N GLY A 110 -14.30 6.26 -1.72
CA GLY A 110 -13.29 7.32 -1.75
C GLY A 110 -12.02 6.93 -2.49
N TYR A 111 -10.86 7.30 -1.90
CA TYR A 111 -9.54 7.17 -2.51
C TYR A 111 -8.47 6.75 -1.49
N VAL A 112 -8.60 5.54 -0.93
CA VAL A 112 -7.76 5.05 0.18
C VAL A 112 -6.26 5.12 -0.11
N TYR A 113 -5.80 4.72 -1.30
CA TYR A 113 -4.38 4.79 -1.69
C TYR A 113 -3.82 6.21 -1.57
N TYR A 114 -4.45 7.17 -2.26
CA TYR A 114 -4.01 8.56 -2.23
C TYR A 114 -4.20 9.16 -0.85
N GLY A 115 -5.30 8.84 -0.18
CA GLY A 115 -5.60 9.32 1.17
C GLY A 115 -4.54 8.90 2.19
N LEU A 116 -4.05 7.66 2.13
CA LEU A 116 -2.95 7.20 2.98
C LEU A 116 -1.68 8.02 2.77
N PHE A 117 -1.27 8.24 1.51
CA PHE A 117 -0.09 9.05 1.22
C PHE A 117 -0.27 10.53 1.57
N THR A 118 -1.47 11.09 1.42
CA THR A 118 -1.78 12.45 1.88
C THR A 118 -1.67 12.57 3.40
N ILE A 119 -2.32 11.67 4.15
CA ILE A 119 -2.35 11.68 5.61
C ILE A 119 -0.95 11.47 6.20
N PHE A 120 -0.18 10.50 5.68
CA PHE A 120 1.19 10.23 6.16
C PHE A 120 2.24 11.21 5.60
N GLY A 121 2.04 11.73 4.39
CA GLY A 121 2.94 12.71 3.77
C GLY A 121 2.86 14.08 4.45
N ARG A 122 1.66 14.51 4.82
CA ARG A 122 1.42 15.84 5.41
C ARG A 122 1.54 15.90 6.93
N MET A 123 2.06 14.86 7.60
CA MET A 123 2.16 14.82 9.07
C MET A 123 2.90 16.01 9.70
N MET A 124 3.83 16.62 8.95
CA MET A 124 4.62 17.77 9.40
C MET A 124 3.86 19.09 9.39
N ASP A 125 2.89 19.23 8.49
CA ASP A 125 2.10 20.45 8.33
C ASP A 125 0.71 20.09 7.76
N PRO A 126 -0.12 19.39 8.53
CA PRO A 126 -1.35 18.78 8.02
C PRO A 126 -2.37 19.80 7.51
N TYR A 127 -2.29 21.04 7.99
CA TYR A 127 -3.19 22.15 7.61
C TYR A 127 -2.47 23.25 6.80
N TYR A 128 -1.29 22.94 6.26
CA TYR A 128 -0.48 23.85 5.44
C TYR A 128 -0.24 25.25 6.06
N LYS A 129 -0.15 25.32 7.40
CA LYS A 129 0.00 26.59 8.14
C LYS A 129 1.41 27.16 8.03
N TYR A 130 2.39 26.31 7.81
CA TYR A 130 3.80 26.67 7.75
C TYR A 130 4.35 26.68 6.32
N GLY A 131 3.48 26.47 5.32
CA GLY A 131 3.86 26.45 3.91
C GLY A 131 4.95 25.42 3.60
N ARG A 132 4.97 24.29 4.33
CA ARG A 132 5.94 23.21 4.11
C ARG A 132 5.72 22.63 2.71
N THR A 133 6.81 22.29 2.05
CA THR A 133 6.72 21.58 0.78
C THR A 133 6.17 20.17 0.97
N PRO A 134 5.66 19.51 -0.09
CA PRO A 134 5.24 18.12 -0.02
C PRO A 134 6.36 17.22 0.49
N SER A 135 5.97 16.17 1.23
CA SER A 135 6.89 15.12 1.66
C SER A 135 7.34 14.27 0.48
N VAL A 136 8.46 13.55 0.64
CA VAL A 136 8.88 12.53 -0.33
C VAL A 136 7.80 11.48 -0.62
N LEU A 137 6.91 11.23 0.35
CA LEU A 137 5.78 10.30 0.20
C LEU A 137 4.70 10.78 -0.77
N GLU A 138 4.61 12.09 -1.03
CA GLU A 138 3.61 12.68 -1.93
C GLU A 138 4.09 12.72 -3.39
N VAL A 139 5.35 12.36 -3.65
CA VAL A 139 5.99 12.44 -4.97
C VAL A 139 6.41 11.04 -5.43
N PRO A 140 5.86 10.53 -6.56
CA PRO A 140 6.13 9.17 -7.08
C PRO A 140 7.60 8.81 -7.22
N GLU A 141 8.42 9.77 -7.64
CA GLU A 141 9.85 9.58 -7.88
C GLU A 141 10.64 9.39 -6.58
N THR A 142 10.12 9.88 -5.45
CA THR A 142 10.83 9.87 -4.16
C THR A 142 10.19 9.00 -3.09
N MET A 143 8.92 8.60 -3.24
CA MET A 143 8.16 7.91 -2.19
C MET A 143 8.79 6.60 -1.76
N THR A 144 9.46 5.87 -2.67
CA THR A 144 10.11 4.58 -2.38
C THR A 144 11.35 4.71 -1.50
N ARG A 145 11.87 5.93 -1.29
CA ARG A 145 13.02 6.19 -0.41
C ARG A 145 12.61 6.12 1.07
N ASP A 146 11.39 6.53 1.39
CA ASP A 146 10.85 6.53 2.75
C ASP A 146 10.48 5.11 3.22
N PRO A 147 10.97 4.61 4.36
CA PRO A 147 10.54 3.32 4.92
C PRO A 147 9.03 3.19 5.13
N LEU A 148 8.33 4.28 5.44
CA LEU A 148 6.89 4.28 5.69
C LEU A 148 6.09 3.92 4.44
N PHE A 149 6.61 4.17 3.24
CA PHE A 149 5.98 3.75 1.98
C PHE A 149 5.67 2.26 1.96
N TYR A 150 6.61 1.43 2.39
CA TYR A 150 6.45 -0.02 2.39
C TYR A 150 5.47 -0.51 3.47
N ARG A 151 5.39 0.21 4.60
CA ARG A 151 4.39 -0.06 5.64
C ARG A 151 2.97 0.28 5.15
N ILE A 152 2.81 1.38 4.41
CA ILE A 152 1.55 1.78 3.77
C ILE A 152 1.14 0.73 2.73
N LEU A 153 2.05 0.31 1.85
CA LEU A 153 1.76 -0.76 0.89
C LEU A 153 1.39 -2.07 1.58
N LYS A 154 2.09 -2.44 2.67
CA LYS A 154 1.76 -3.64 3.46
C LYS A 154 0.33 -3.56 4.01
N ARG A 155 -0.11 -2.39 4.50
CA ARG A 155 -1.49 -2.17 4.97
C ARG A 155 -2.52 -2.45 3.86
N MET A 156 -2.30 -1.89 2.67
CA MET A 156 -3.17 -2.13 1.51
C MET A 156 -3.16 -3.58 1.04
N TRP A 157 -1.98 -4.20 0.98
CA TRP A 157 -1.83 -5.59 0.57
C TRP A 157 -2.62 -6.55 1.47
N ARG A 158 -2.71 -6.27 2.78
CA ARG A 158 -3.53 -7.09 3.68
C ARG A 158 -5.00 -7.16 3.31
N VAL A 159 -5.53 -6.15 2.62
CA VAL A 159 -6.91 -6.20 2.08
C VAL A 159 -7.01 -7.25 0.97
N MET A 160 -6.02 -7.30 0.07
CA MET A 160 -5.95 -8.32 -0.98
C MET A 160 -5.68 -9.71 -0.40
N ASP A 161 -4.79 -9.82 0.58
CA ASP A 161 -4.53 -11.07 1.32
C ASP A 161 -5.81 -11.58 1.98
N GLY A 162 -6.64 -10.68 2.52
CA GLY A 162 -7.94 -11.03 3.10
C GLY A 162 -8.84 -11.81 2.13
N TYR A 163 -8.89 -11.38 0.87
CA TYR A 163 -9.62 -12.10 -0.18
C TYR A 163 -8.92 -13.41 -0.56
N LYS A 164 -7.59 -13.39 -0.76
CA LYS A 164 -6.86 -14.60 -1.16
C LYS A 164 -6.92 -15.70 -0.11
N ASN A 165 -6.94 -15.34 1.16
CA ASN A 165 -7.08 -16.27 2.28
C ASN A 165 -8.50 -16.85 2.41
N SER A 166 -9.51 -16.25 1.78
CA SER A 166 -10.87 -16.80 1.76
C SER A 166 -11.09 -17.80 0.60
N LEU A 167 -10.14 -17.94 -0.31
CA LEU A 167 -10.24 -18.89 -1.42
C LEU A 167 -9.92 -20.31 -0.95
N VAL A 168 -10.50 -21.28 -1.65
CA VAL A 168 -10.13 -22.69 -1.46
C VAL A 168 -8.69 -22.88 -1.96
N PRO A 169 -7.80 -23.51 -1.17
CA PRO A 169 -6.46 -23.83 -1.63
C PRO A 169 -6.50 -24.70 -2.89
N TYR A 170 -5.51 -24.52 -3.77
CA TYR A 170 -5.40 -25.32 -4.98
C TYR A 170 -5.36 -26.83 -4.66
N THR A 171 -6.15 -27.57 -5.42
CA THR A 171 -6.19 -29.02 -5.39
C THR A 171 -4.97 -29.62 -6.11
N LYS A 172 -4.71 -30.90 -5.87
CA LYS A 172 -3.61 -31.60 -6.55
C LYS A 172 -3.76 -31.55 -8.07
N ASP A 173 -4.98 -31.69 -8.58
CA ASP A 173 -5.25 -31.73 -10.02
C ASP A 173 -5.04 -30.36 -10.69
N GLU A 174 -5.20 -29.25 -9.94
CA GLU A 174 -4.89 -27.90 -10.41
C GLU A 174 -3.38 -27.59 -10.41
N LEU A 175 -2.61 -28.27 -9.53
CA LEU A 175 -1.16 -28.08 -9.41
C LEU A 175 -0.33 -29.04 -10.28
N VAL A 176 -0.87 -30.22 -10.59
CA VAL A 176 -0.15 -31.28 -11.32
C VAL A 176 -0.35 -31.13 -12.82
N VAL A 177 0.76 -30.96 -13.54
CA VAL A 177 0.78 -31.09 -14.99
C VAL A 177 1.06 -32.56 -15.34
N GLN A 178 0.05 -33.26 -15.85
CA GLN A 178 0.18 -34.69 -16.18
C GLN A 178 1.27 -34.93 -17.23
N GLY A 179 2.07 -35.99 -17.03
CA GLY A 179 3.16 -36.35 -17.93
C GLY A 179 4.42 -35.49 -17.80
N VAL A 180 4.40 -34.41 -17.00
CA VAL A 180 5.57 -33.57 -16.73
C VAL A 180 6.12 -33.90 -15.35
N LYS A 181 7.40 -34.26 -15.30
CA LYS A 181 8.14 -34.48 -14.07
C LYS A 181 9.39 -33.61 -14.07
N ILE A 182 9.59 -32.85 -13.00
CA ILE A 182 10.84 -32.14 -12.78
C ILE A 182 11.85 -33.17 -12.25
N GLU A 183 12.78 -33.61 -13.10
CA GLU A 183 13.80 -34.60 -12.72
C GLU A 183 14.99 -33.98 -11.99
N SER A 184 15.41 -32.78 -12.42
CA SER A 184 16.45 -32.02 -11.73
C SER A 184 16.26 -30.51 -11.96
N MET A 185 16.66 -29.73 -10.97
CA MET A 185 16.79 -28.28 -11.08
C MET A 185 18.24 -27.95 -10.70
N LYS A 186 18.99 -27.38 -11.64
CA LYS A 186 20.34 -26.88 -11.39
C LYS A 186 20.28 -25.36 -11.37
N ILE A 187 20.71 -24.78 -10.26
CA ILE A 187 20.88 -23.34 -10.11
C ILE A 187 22.38 -23.12 -9.93
N ASP A 188 22.98 -22.33 -10.80
CA ASP A 188 24.38 -21.94 -10.65
C ASP A 188 24.55 -20.93 -9.51
N ARG A 189 25.79 -20.66 -9.11
CA ARG A 189 26.07 -19.75 -7.99
C ARG A 189 25.51 -18.36 -8.25
N LEU A 190 24.53 -17.95 -7.44
CA LEU A 190 24.02 -16.58 -7.39
C LEU A 190 24.94 -15.71 -6.54
N THR A 191 25.53 -14.67 -7.14
CA THR A 191 26.39 -13.70 -6.44
C THR A 191 25.88 -12.30 -6.70
N THR A 192 25.81 -11.46 -5.67
CA THR A 192 25.44 -10.05 -5.78
C THR A 192 26.57 -9.18 -5.25
N PHE A 193 26.81 -8.04 -5.89
CA PHE A 193 27.78 -7.03 -5.48
C PHE A 193 27.28 -5.65 -5.92
N PHE A 194 27.86 -4.60 -5.37
CA PHE A 194 27.62 -3.23 -5.82
C PHE A 194 28.62 -2.89 -6.93
N ASP A 195 28.15 -2.18 -7.95
CA ASP A 195 28.94 -1.69 -9.08
C ASP A 195 28.63 -0.21 -9.32
N ASP A 196 29.53 0.50 -10.00
CA ASP A 196 29.35 1.90 -10.36
C ASP A 196 28.40 2.03 -11.57
N PHE A 197 27.57 3.07 -11.59
CA PHE A 197 26.57 3.36 -12.64
C PHE A 197 26.69 4.79 -13.19
#